data_AF-A0A1G2ZMD0-F1
#
_entry.id   AF-A0A1G2ZMD0-F1
#
_cell.length_a   1.000
_cell.length_b   1.000
_cell.length_c   1.000
_cell.angle_alpha   90.00
_cell.angle_beta   90.00
_cell.angle_gamma   90.00
#
_symmetry.space_group_name_H-M   'P 1'
#
loop_
_entity.id
_entity.type
_entity.pdbx_description
1 polymer ?
#
loop_
_entity_poly.entity_id
_entity_poly.type
_entity_poly.pdbx_seq_one_letter_code
_entity_poly.pdbx_strand_id
1 'polypeptide(L)'
;MLEKPQNDQPAFSFRQINKFVGKLHLRDGDVLALKYGTNIAQKDFIDKLTNAIVTAGHLNVIIIVVDSFDDLNVLDQETMNKMGWFRKEQLLKVLPKR
;
A
#
# COMPACT_ATOMS: atom_id res chain seq x y z
N MET A 1 20.32 -25.92 -7.02
CA MET A 1 18.84 -26.04 -6.98
C MET A 1 18.35 -24.95 -6.04
N LEU A 2 17.61 -23.96 -6.53
CA LEU A 2 16.99 -22.93 -5.70
C LEU A 2 15.64 -23.47 -5.25
N GLU A 3 15.53 -23.81 -3.97
CA GLU A 3 14.26 -24.21 -3.35
C GLU A 3 13.28 -23.04 -3.46
N LYS A 4 12.20 -23.23 -4.21
CA LYS A 4 11.05 -22.32 -4.15
C LYS A 4 10.45 -22.46 -2.76
N PRO A 5 10.24 -21.39 -1.99
CA PRO A 5 9.50 -21.50 -0.74
C PRO A 5 8.09 -22.00 -1.06
N GLN A 6 7.77 -23.22 -0.62
CA GLN A 6 6.41 -23.75 -0.59
C GLN A 6 5.62 -22.89 0.38
N ASN A 7 4.72 -22.10 -0.19
CA ASN A 7 3.92 -21.13 0.54
C ASN A 7 2.61 -21.82 0.94
N ASP A 8 2.68 -22.64 1.99
CA ASP A 8 1.54 -23.39 2.57
C ASP A 8 0.61 -22.49 3.41
N GLN A 9 0.41 -21.23 2.99
CA GLN A 9 -0.56 -20.35 3.64
C GLN A 9 -1.90 -20.38 2.88
N PRO A 10 -3.03 -20.47 3.58
CA PRO A 10 -4.33 -20.56 2.95
C PRO A 10 -4.63 -19.31 2.11
N ALA A 11 -5.02 -19.52 0.86
CA ALA A 11 -5.46 -18.45 -0.02
C ALA A 11 -6.63 -17.69 0.62
N PHE A 12 -6.49 -16.37 0.76
CA PHE A 12 -7.55 -15.54 1.33
C PHE A 12 -8.80 -15.55 0.45
N SER A 13 -9.95 -15.81 1.06
CA SER A 13 -11.24 -15.69 0.38
C SER A 13 -11.60 -14.22 0.14
N PHE A 14 -12.37 -13.95 -0.92
CA PHE A 14 -12.86 -12.60 -1.23
C PHE A 14 -13.62 -11.95 -0.05
N ARG A 15 -14.37 -12.77 0.71
CA ARG A 15 -15.10 -12.32 1.91
C ARG A 15 -14.17 -11.84 3.02
N GLN A 16 -13.04 -12.51 3.21
CA GLN A 16 -12.02 -12.10 4.19
C GLN A 16 -11.35 -10.79 3.76
N ILE A 17 -11.07 -10.62 2.48
CA ILE A 17 -10.46 -9.40 1.92
C ILE A 17 -11.41 -8.21 2.10
N ASN A 18 -12.69 -8.32 1.76
CA ASN A 18 -13.66 -7.25 1.99
C ASN A 18 -13.82 -6.88 3.46
N LYS A 19 -13.83 -7.89 4.35
CA LYS A 19 -13.88 -7.64 5.81
C LYS A 19 -12.62 -6.93 6.29
N PHE A 20 -11.46 -7.25 5.72
CA PHE A 20 -10.20 -6.59 6.03
C PHE A 20 -10.20 -5.14 5.56
N VAL A 21 -10.57 -4.87 4.30
CA VAL A 21 -10.70 -3.50 3.75
C VAL A 21 -11.66 -2.65 4.59
N GLY A 22 -12.81 -3.19 4.99
CA GLY A 22 -13.76 -2.47 5.84
C GLY A 22 -13.22 -2.09 7.22
N LYS A 23 -12.20 -2.79 7.73
CA LYS A 23 -11.53 -2.47 9.00
C LYS A 23 -10.39 -1.46 8.86
N LEU A 24 -9.85 -1.29 7.66
CA LEU A 24 -8.75 -0.35 7.41
C LEU A 24 -9.22 1.11 7.46
N HIS A 25 -10.53 1.36 7.42
CA HIS A 25 -11.12 2.71 7.41
C HIS A 25 -10.45 3.64 6.38
N LEU A 26 -10.16 3.08 5.20
CA LEU A 26 -9.47 3.79 4.12
C LEU A 26 -10.24 5.05 3.72
N ARG A 27 -9.49 6.05 3.28
CA ARG A 27 -9.99 7.30 2.71
C ARG A 27 -9.36 7.52 1.35
N ASP A 28 -10.05 8.29 0.53
CA ASP A 28 -9.48 8.78 -0.71
C ASP A 28 -8.23 9.62 -0.41
N GLY A 29 -7.12 9.27 -1.07
CA GLY A 29 -5.79 9.84 -0.86
C GLY A 29 -4.87 8.97 0.00
N ASP A 30 -5.38 7.90 0.62
CA ASP A 30 -4.55 7.02 1.46
C ASP A 30 -3.55 6.19 0.64
N VAL A 31 -2.43 5.88 1.29
CA VAL A 31 -1.40 4.98 0.77
C VAL A 31 -1.40 3.70 1.58
N LEU A 32 -1.65 2.57 0.91
CA LEU A 32 -1.60 1.26 1.51
C LEU A 32 -0.26 0.60 1.17
N ALA A 33 0.57 0.38 2.18
CA ALA A 33 1.87 -0.24 2.01
C ALA A 33 1.83 -1.74 2.34
N LEU A 34 2.36 -2.57 1.43
CA LEU A 34 2.43 -4.02 1.55
C LEU A 34 3.89 -4.44 1.64
N LYS A 35 4.22 -5.35 2.55
CA LYS A 35 5.58 -5.87 2.71
C LYS A 35 5.93 -6.81 1.57
N TYR A 36 7.04 -6.56 0.89
CA TYR A 36 7.60 -7.47 -0.11
C TYR A 36 7.88 -8.86 0.49
N GLY A 37 7.77 -9.90 -0.34
CA GLY A 37 7.96 -11.29 0.08
C GLY A 37 6.79 -11.89 0.87
N THR A 38 5.71 -11.14 1.12
CA THR A 38 4.50 -11.66 1.78
C THR A 38 3.43 -12.07 0.77
N ASN A 39 2.48 -12.92 1.20
CA ASN A 39 1.35 -13.35 0.38
C ASN A 39 0.44 -12.20 -0.09
N ILE A 40 0.32 -11.17 0.73
CA ILE A 40 -0.49 -10.00 0.40
C ILE A 40 0.16 -9.14 -0.69
N ALA A 41 1.47 -9.26 -0.89
CA ALA A 41 2.20 -8.56 -1.95
C ALA A 41 2.23 -9.34 -3.29
N GLN A 42 1.55 -10.48 -3.38
CA GLN A 42 1.41 -11.21 -4.64
C GLN A 42 0.38 -10.53 -5.54
N LYS A 43 0.63 -10.55 -6.86
CA LYS A 43 -0.23 -9.93 -7.86
C LYS A 43 -1.71 -10.31 -7.71
N ASP A 44 -2.00 -11.61 -7.62
CA ASP A 44 -3.39 -12.11 -7.49
C ASP A 44 -4.09 -11.57 -6.24
N PHE A 45 -3.36 -11.35 -5.14
CA PHE A 45 -3.92 -10.74 -3.94
C PHE A 45 -4.14 -9.24 -4.13
N ILE A 46 -3.17 -8.54 -4.73
CA ILE A 46 -3.27 -7.10 -5.05
C ILE A 46 -4.49 -6.84 -5.95
N ASP A 47 -4.75 -7.68 -6.95
CA ASP A 47 -5.91 -7.55 -7.83
C ASP A 47 -7.22 -7.72 -7.05
N LYS A 48 -7.31 -8.73 -6.16
CA LYS A 48 -8.48 -8.93 -5.29
C LYS A 48 -8.68 -7.79 -4.30
N LEU A 49 -7.59 -7.27 -3.74
CA LEU A 49 -7.59 -6.14 -2.82
C LEU A 49 -8.05 -4.86 -3.51
N THR A 50 -7.55 -4.60 -4.72
CA THR A 50 -7.96 -3.47 -5.55
C THR A 50 -9.46 -3.51 -5.83
N ASN A 51 -9.98 -4.67 -6.24
CA ASN A 51 -11.42 -4.86 -6.46
C ASN A 51 -12.24 -4.63 -5.19
N ALA A 52 -11.76 -5.09 -4.04
CA ALA A 52 -12.41 -4.88 -2.74
C ALA A 52 -12.45 -3.39 -2.36
N ILE A 53 -11.36 -2.65 -2.57
CA ILE A 53 -11.25 -1.20 -2.31
C ILE A 53 -12.22 -0.41 -3.21
N VAL A 54 -12.26 -0.73 -4.51
CA VAL A 54 -13.19 -0.10 -5.46
C VAL A 54 -14.64 -0.40 -5.09
N THR A 55 -14.94 -1.65 -4.71
CA THR A 55 -16.30 -2.05 -4.27
C THR A 55 -16.71 -1.33 -2.98
N ALA A 56 -15.77 -0.99 -2.11
CA ALA A 56 -16.01 -0.19 -0.92
C ALA A 56 -16.24 1.30 -1.22
N GLY A 57 -16.11 1.73 -2.47
CA GLY A 57 -16.35 3.11 -2.91
C GLY A 57 -15.13 4.02 -2.88
N HIS A 58 -13.94 3.46 -2.68
CA HIS A 58 -12.69 4.22 -2.69
C HIS A 58 -12.04 4.15 -4.07
N LEU A 59 -11.84 5.31 -4.70
CA LEU A 59 -11.30 5.40 -6.06
C LEU A 59 -9.85 5.89 -6.10
N ASN A 60 -9.40 6.52 -5.02
CA ASN A 60 -8.11 7.21 -4.97
C ASN A 60 -7.22 6.62 -3.87
N VAL A 61 -6.90 5.34 -3.94
CA VAL A 61 -5.97 4.69 -2.99
C VAL A 61 -4.74 4.22 -3.75
N ILE A 62 -3.55 4.56 -3.24
CA ILE A 62 -2.28 4.13 -3.83
C ILE A 62 -1.81 2.89 -3.08
N ILE A 63 -1.62 1.78 -3.78
CA ILE A 63 -1.03 0.56 -3.22
C ILE A 63 0.46 0.52 -3.59
N ILE A 64 1.33 0.43 -2.58
CA ILE A 64 2.78 0.29 -2.76
C ILE A 64 3.26 -1.02 -2.14
N VAL A 65 4.24 -1.66 -2.78
CA VAL A 65 4.94 -2.81 -2.22
C VAL A 65 6.34 -2.37 -1.83
N VAL A 66 6.70 -2.51 -0.56
CA VAL A 66 7.96 -2.02 0.01
C VAL A 66 8.77 -3.15 0.61
N ASP A 67 10.10 -3.10 0.41
CA ASP A 67 11.01 -4.14 0.87
C ASP A 67 11.38 -4.00 2.35
N SER A 68 11.26 -2.82 2.96
CA SER A 68 11.31 -2.66 4.41
C SER A 68 10.30 -1.63 4.92
N PHE A 69 9.79 -1.88 6.13
CA PHE A 69 8.98 -0.94 6.90
C PHE A 69 9.81 -0.24 7.98
N ASP A 70 11.09 -0.58 8.12
CA ASP A 70 11.96 -0.02 9.16
C ASP A 70 12.11 1.51 9.02
N ASP A 71 11.90 2.04 7.81
CA ASP A 71 11.89 3.48 7.53
C ASP A 71 10.61 4.18 7.97
N LEU A 72 9.49 3.48 8.20
CA LEU A 72 8.21 4.14 8.56
C LEU A 72 8.22 4.72 9.97
N ASN A 73 9.06 4.20 10.87
CA ASN A 73 9.26 4.78 12.20
C ASN A 73 10.18 6.01 12.20
N VAL A 74 10.86 6.32 11.08
CA VAL A 74 11.86 7.40 10.97
C VAL A 74 11.30 8.65 10.26
N LEU A 75 10.11 8.56 9.67
CA LEU A 75 9.64 9.59 8.75
C LEU A 75 8.88 10.71 9.46
N ASP A 76 9.63 11.54 10.18
CA ASP A 76 9.20 12.92 10.37
C ASP A 76 9.12 13.63 9.00
N GLN A 77 8.29 14.66 8.94
CA GLN A 77 8.02 15.40 7.70
C GLN A 77 9.31 15.94 7.06
N GLU A 78 10.30 16.32 7.87
CA GLU A 78 11.55 16.89 7.39
C GLU A 78 12.38 15.86 6.63
N THR A 79 12.48 14.65 7.17
CA THR A 79 13.22 13.53 6.59
C THR A 79 12.55 13.05 5.30
N MET A 80 11.21 12.98 5.28
CA MET A 80 10.43 12.68 4.07
C MET A 80 10.73 13.69 2.95
N ASN A 81 10.68 14.98 3.26
CA ASN A 81 10.92 16.04 2.27
C ASN A 81 12.35 15.98 1.69
N LYS A 82 13.36 15.67 2.50
CA LYS A 82 14.75 15.51 2.05
C LYS A 82 14.91 14.36 1.04
N MET A 83 14.10 13.32 1.16
CA MET A 83 14.10 12.18 0.24
C MET A 83 13.18 12.39 -0.97
N GLY A 84 12.56 13.56 -1.11
CA GLY A 84 11.65 13.88 -2.23
C GLY A 84 10.21 13.39 -2.02
N TRP A 85 9.86 12.95 -0.81
CA TRP A 85 8.51 12.53 -0.45
C TRP A 85 7.75 13.73 0.13
N PHE A 86 6.90 14.35 -0.69
CA PHE A 86 6.13 15.51 -0.30
C PHE A 86 4.65 15.16 -0.16
N ARG A 87 3.98 15.74 0.85
CA ARG A 87 2.51 15.77 0.85
C ARG A 87 2.03 16.61 -0.34
N LYS A 88 0.88 16.28 -0.92
CA LYS A 88 0.32 16.96 -2.11
C LYS A 88 0.35 18.49 -1.99
N GLU A 89 -0.07 19.02 -0.85
CA GLU A 89 -0.10 20.46 -0.56
C GLU A 89 1.29 21.11 -0.50
N GLN A 90 2.31 20.35 -0.07
CA GLN A 90 3.70 20.81 -0.03
C GLN A 90 4.31 20.75 -1.43
N LEU A 91 4.05 19.67 -2.17
CA LEU A 91 4.52 19.48 -3.53
C LEU A 91 4.09 20.64 -4.43
N LEU A 92 2.85 21.12 -4.27
CA LEU A 92 2.34 22.30 -5.00
C LEU A 92 3.09 23.61 -4.69
N LYS A 93 3.80 23.70 -3.56
CA LYS A 93 4.61 24.87 -3.18
C LYS A 93 6.04 24.82 -3.69
N VAL A 94 6.60 23.61 -3.84
CA VAL A 94 7.98 23.41 -4.32
C VAL A 94 8.08 23.15 -5.82
N LEU A 95 6.99 22.77 -6.48
CA LEU A 95 6.95 22.68 -7.93
C LEU A 95 6.94 24.09 -8.55
N PRO A 96 7.79 24.38 -9.55
CA PRO A 96 7.75 25.64 -10.26
C PRO A 96 6.38 25.80 -10.91
N LYS A 97 5.72 26.94 -10.65
CA LYS A 97 4.49 27.31 -11.35
C LYS A 97 4.83 27.42 -12.83
N ARG A 98 4.29 26.48 -13.62
CA ARG A 98 4.25 26.61 -15.08
C ARG A 98 3.11 27.50 -15.50
#